data_AF-K1TNS0-F1
#
_entry.id   AF-K1TNS0-F1
#
_cell.length_a   1.000
_cell.length_b   1.000
_cell.length_c   1.000
_cell.angle_alpha   90.00
_cell.angle_beta   90.00
_cell.angle_gamma   90.00
#
_symmetry.space_group_name_H-M   'P 1'
#
loop_
_entity.id
_entity.type
_entity.pdbx_description
1 polymer ?
#
loop_
_entity_poly.entity_id
_entity_poly.type
_entity_poly.pdbx_seq_one_letter_code
_entity_poly.pdbx_strand_id
1 'polypeptide(L)' 'MNNLFAQSRSHWVRYDRYEIKTGKDGKRYITPEKTAKPDIYNPLKESPRWCWRH' A
#
# COMPACT_ATOMS: atom_id res chain seq x y z
N MET A 1 5.97 20.83 -3.82
CA MET A 1 5.05 20.27 -2.82
C MET A 1 5.88 19.88 -1.60
N ASN A 2 5.59 20.42 -0.41
CA ASN A 2 6.27 20.04 0.84
C ASN A 2 5.29 19.20 1.67
N ASN A 3 5.34 17.87 1.52
CA ASN A 3 4.47 16.93 2.23
C ASN A 3 5.30 15.81 2.88
N LEU A 4 4.66 14.98 3.70
CA LEU A 4 5.29 13.86 4.43
C LEU A 4 6.07 12.89 3.52
N PHE A 5 5.81 12.88 2.21
CA PHE A 5 6.46 12.03 1.23
C PHE A 5 7.57 12.75 0.46
N ALA A 6 7.75 14.06 0.63
CA ALA A 6 8.76 14.85 -0.08
C ALA A 6 10.19 14.41 0.23
N GLN A 7 10.42 13.80 1.40
CA GLN A 7 11.72 13.21 1.80
C GLN A 7 11.81 11.70 1.55
N SER A 8 10.69 11.01 1.29
CA SER A 8 10.69 9.58 1.04
C SER A 8 11.10 9.32 -0.42
N ARG A 9 12.34 8.88 -0.62
CA ARG A 9 12.84 8.40 -1.94
C ARG A 9 12.52 6.92 -2.19
N SER A 10 11.78 6.28 -1.30
CA SER A 10 11.47 4.86 -1.41
C SER A 10 10.46 4.63 -2.53
N HIS A 11 10.69 3.61 -3.36
CA HIS A 11 9.67 3.13 -4.28
C HIS A 11 8.63 2.37 -3.48
N TRP A 12 7.41 2.88 -3.43
CA TRP A 12 6.30 2.16 -2.81
C TRP A 12 5.80 1.12 -3.79
N VAL A 13 5.55 -0.09 -3.31
CA VAL A 13 5.03 -1.19 -4.12
C VAL A 13 3.64 -1.52 -3.62
N ARG A 14 2.70 -1.68 -4.55
CA ARG A 14 1.37 -2.24 -4.28
C ARG A 14 1.20 -3.56 -5.02
N TYR A 15 0.20 -4.33 -4.62
CA TYR A 15 -0.21 -5.56 -5.30
C TYR A 15 -1.65 -5.41 -5.79
N ASP A 16 -1.99 -6.09 -6.88
CA ASP A 16 -3.33 -6.10 -7.45
C ASP A 16 -4.34 -6.87 -6.57
N ARG A 17 -3.86 -7.83 -5.77
CA ARG A 17 -4.69 -8.66 -4.88
C ARG A 17 -4.06 -8.92 -3.52
N TYR A 18 -4.92 -8.97 -2.51
CA TYR A 18 -4.57 -9.25 -1.14
C TYR A 18 -5.55 -10.24 -0.52
N GLU A 19 -5.02 -11.11 0.33
CA GLU A 19 -5.77 -12.06 1.13
C GLU A 19 -5.60 -11.75 2.62
N ILE A 20 -6.62 -12.08 3.41
CA ILE A 20 -6.54 -11.99 4.87
C ILE A 20 -6.20 -13.37 5.43
N LYS A 21 -5.10 -13.45 6.17
CA LYS A 21 -4.65 -14.66 6.87
C LYS A 21 -4.80 -14.50 8.37
N THR A 22 -5.21 -15.56 9.04
CA THR A 22 -5.25 -15.62 10.51
C THR A 22 -4.00 -16.36 11.00
N GLY A 23 -3.18 -15.68 11.80
CA GLY A 23 -2.01 -16.24 12.46
C GLY A 23 -2.40 -17.20 13.59
N LYS A 24 -1.41 -17.93 14.11
CA LYS A 24 -1.60 -18.91 15.19
C LYS A 24 -2.10 -18.27 16.50
N ASP A 25 -1.85 -16.98 16.68
CA ASP A 25 -2.30 -16.17 17.81
C ASP A 25 -3.68 -15.53 17.60
N GLY A 26 -4.38 -15.88 16.52
CA GLY A 26 -5.67 -15.30 16.15
C GLY A 26 -5.57 -13.93 15.50
N LYS A 27 -4.37 -13.34 15.34
CA LYS A 27 -4.22 -12.05 14.67
C LYS A 27 -4.44 -12.19 13.17
N ARG A 28 -5.08 -11.19 12.57
CA ARG A 28 -5.32 -11.15 11.13
C ARG A 28 -4.28 -10.27 10.45
N TYR A 29 -3.72 -10.78 9.36
CA TYR A 29 -2.75 -10.11 8.53
C TYR A 29 -3.29 -9.99 7.12
N ILE A 30 -3.06 -8.84 6.48
CA ILE A 30 -3.29 -8.69 5.04
C ILE A 30 -1.97 -9.04 4.37
N THR A 31 -1.98 -10.02 3.47
CA THR A 31 -0.81 -10.42 2.69
C THR A 31 -1.15 -10.40 1.20
N PRO A 32 -0.20 -10.07 0.31
CA PRO A 32 -0.42 -10.27 -1.11
C PRO A 32 -0.75 -11.75 -1.40
N GLU A 33 -1.67 -11.98 -2.33
CA GLU A 33 -1.88 -13.34 -2.83
C GLU A 33 -0.60 -13.85 -3.51
N LYS A 34 -0.40 -15.18 -3.53
CA LYS A 34 0.82 -15.78 -4.10
C LYS A 34 1.05 -15.42 -5.57
N THR A 35 -0.02 -15.21 -6.33
CA THR A 35 0.02 -14.83 -7.75
C THR A 35 -0.20 -13.34 -7.98
N ALA A 36 -0.23 -12.53 -6.92
CA ALA A 36 -0.42 -11.11 -7.03
C ALA A 36 0.78 -10.46 -7.74
N LYS A 37 0.48 -9.47 -8.58
CA LYS A 37 1.49 -8.77 -9.38
C LYS A 37 1.92 -7.51 -8.64
N PRO A 38 3.24 -7.33 -8.36
CA PRO A 38 3.72 -6.08 -7.80
C PRO A 38 3.68 -4.97 -8.86
N ASP A 39 3.34 -3.77 -8.44
CA ASP A 39 3.36 -2.56 -9.25
C ASP A 39 3.91 -1.38 -8.43
N ILE A 40 4.54 -0.41 -9.10
CA ILE A 40 5.07 0.78 -8.44
C ILE A 40 3.92 1.72 -8.13
N TYR A 41 3.70 1.97 -6.85
CA TYR A 41 2.70 2.92 -6.37
C TYR A 41 3.33 4.30 -6.19
N ASN A 42 2.79 5.31 -6.89
CA ASN A 42 3.16 6.70 -6.65
C ASN A 42 2.02 7.44 -5.93
N PRO A 43 2.05 7.56 -4.59
CA PRO A 43 1.00 8.25 -3.84
C PRO A 43 0.88 9.74 -4.20
N LEU A 44 1.92 10.39 -4.74
CA LEU A 44 1.82 11.78 -5.18
C LEU A 44 0.99 11.95 -6.45
N LYS A 45 0.95 10.92 -7.31
CA LYS A 45 0.21 10.93 -8.58
C LYS A 45 -1.13 10.21 -8.49
N GLU A 46 -1.17 9.13 -7.72
CA GLU A 46 -2.25 8.14 -7.77
C GLU A 46 -3.12 8.13 -6.51
N SER A 47 -2.75 8.87 -5.47
CA SER A 47 -3.56 8.94 -4.26
C SER A 47 -4.91 9.60 -4.57
N PRO A 48 -6.04 8.94 -4.26
CA PRO A 48 -7.35 9.52 -4.47
C PRO A 48 -7.52 10.88 -3.78
N ARG A 49 -8.27 11.80 -4.40
CA ARG A 49 -8.54 13.12 -3.82
C ARG A 49 -9.16 13.08 -2.41
N TRP A 50 -9.84 11.99 -2.05
CA TRP A 50 -10.40 11.81 -0.71
C TRP A 50 -9.36 11.44 0.35
N CYS A 51 -8.20 10.89 -0.04
CA CYS A 51 -7.08 10.64 0.87
C CYS A 51 -6.40 11.94 1.35
N TRP A 52 -6.68 13.07 0.71
CA TRP A 52 -6.13 14.39 1.06
C TRP A 52 -7.13 15.29 1.78
N ARG A 53 -8.35 14.82 2.05
CA ARG A 53 -9.34 15.56 2.85
C ARG A 53 -9.13 15.23 4.32
N HIS A 54 -8.34 16.08 4.99
CA HIS A 54 -8.38 16.28 6.43
C HIS A 54 -8.97 17.66 6.71
#